data_AF-A0A662KV80-F1
#
_entry.id   AF-A0A662KV80-F1
#
_cell.length_a   1.000
_cell.length_b   1.000
_cell.length_c   1.000
_cell.angle_alpha   90.00
_cell.angle_beta   90.00
_cell.angle_gamma   90.00
#
_symmetry.space_group_name_H-M   'P 1'
#
loop_
_entity.id
_entity.type
_entity.pdbx_description
1 polymer ?
#
loop_
_entity_poly.entity_id
_entity_poly.type
_entity_poly.pdbx_seq_one_letter_code
_entity_poly.pdbx_strand_id
1 'polypeptide(L)' 'MEVISVRLPDEWVQALDQLVEKRVFLSRSEAVRYAIALLITRVQRVAKKAEDPWLRAFLLIRGPEWLLEEGSR' A
#
# COMPACT_ATOMS: atom_id res chain seq x y z
N MET A 1 10.59 18.39 9.96
CA MET A 1 10.69 17.23 9.04
C MET A 1 12.01 16.59 9.35
N GLU A 2 12.00 15.34 9.79
CA GLU A 2 13.23 14.62 10.16
C GLU A 2 13.87 13.96 8.93
N VAL A 3 15.20 13.89 8.90
CA VAL A 3 15.95 13.21 7.84
C VAL A 3 16.32 11.82 8.33
N ILE A 4 15.89 10.80 7.58
CA ILE A 4 16.17 9.40 7.88
C ILE A 4 17.03 8.84 6.76
N SER A 5 18.14 8.20 7.13
CA SER A 5 19.00 7.46 6.19
C SER A 5 18.57 5.99 6.17
N VAL A 6 18.42 5.43 4.97
CA VAL A 6 18.05 4.03 4.78
C VAL A 6 19.00 3.37 3.79
N ARG A 7 19.19 2.06 3.93
CA ARG A 7 19.89 1.24 2.94
C ARG A 7 18.85 0.53 2.09
N LEU A 8 18.97 0.64 0.78
CA LEU A 8 18.11 0.00 -0.20
C LEU A 8 18.97 -0.79 -1.19
N PRO A 9 18.44 -1.88 -1.77
CA PRO A 9 19.08 -2.52 -2.91
C PRO A 9 19.31 -1.52 -4.05
N ASP A 10 20.43 -1.64 -4.76
CA ASP A 10 20.80 -0.73 -5.85
C ASP A 10 19.73 -0.68 -6.95
N GLU A 11 19.14 -1.84 -7.26
CA GLU A 11 18.04 -1.98 -8.22
C GLU A 11 16.84 -1.08 -7.88
N TRP A 12 16.54 -0.89 -6.60
CA TRP A 12 15.42 -0.06 -6.16
C TRP A 12 15.76 1.42 -6.25
N VAL A 13 17.01 1.78 -5.96
CA VAL A 13 17.49 3.15 -6.14
C VAL A 13 17.43 3.54 -7.63
N GLN A 14 17.86 2.64 -8.52
CA GLN A 14 17.77 2.84 -9.97
C GLN A 14 16.32 2.98 -10.43
N ALA A 15 15.39 2.18 -9.89
CA ALA A 15 13.97 2.32 -10.21
C ALA A 15 13.41 3.69 -9.75
N LEU A 16 13.82 4.18 -8.58
CA LEU A 16 13.46 5.52 -8.11
C LEU A 16 14.03 6.61 -9.01
N ASP A 17 15.25 6.44 -9.51
CA ASP A 17 15.87 7.37 -10.46
C ASP A 17 15.09 7.47 -11.76
N GLN A 18 14.70 6.33 -12.34
CA GLN A 18 13.91 6.32 -13.56
C GLN A 18 12.57 7.06 -13.40
N LEU A 19 11.95 6.99 -12.21
CA LEU A 19 10.71 7.72 -11.93
C LEU A 19 10.93 9.24 -11.89
N VAL A 20 12.05 9.69 -11.35
CA VAL A 20 12.42 11.12 -11.30
C VAL A 20 12.81 11.61 -12.69
N GLU A 21 13.61 10.85 -13.44
CA GLU A 21 14.03 11.17 -14.81
C GLU A 21 12.82 11.31 -15.75
N LYS A 22 11.82 10.43 -15.58
CA LYS A 22 10.54 10.49 -16.32
C LYS A 22 9.60 11.60 -15.81
N ARG A 23 10.02 12.41 -14.84
CA ARG A 23 9.24 13.48 -14.20
C ARG A 23 7.91 13.00 -13.59
N VAL A 24 7.84 11.72 -13.18
CA VAL A 24 6.71 11.20 -12.41
C VAL A 24 6.72 11.77 -11.00
N PHE A 25 7.92 11.96 -10.45
CA PHE A 25 8.17 12.66 -9.18
C PHE A 25 9.27 13.71 -9.36
N LEU A 26 9.26 14.75 -8.52
CA LEU A 26 10.29 15.80 -8.54
C LEU A 26 11.59 15.34 -7.86
N SER A 27 11.52 14.34 -6.98
CA SER A 27 12.68 13.80 -6.27
C SER A 27 12.46 12.38 -5.76
N ARG A 28 13.56 11.66 -5.48
CA ARG A 28 13.52 10.33 -4.84
C ARG A 28 12.78 10.38 -3.50
N SER A 29 13.04 11.40 -2.69
CA SER A 29 12.43 11.56 -1.37
C SER A 29 10.91 11.77 -1.46
N GLU A 30 10.43 12.45 -2.50
CA GLU A 30 9.00 12.57 -2.76
C GLU A 30 8.37 11.23 -3.14
N ALA A 31 8.98 10.49 -4.06
CA ALA A 31 8.53 9.16 -4.44
C ALA A 31 8.44 8.21 -3.25
N VAL A 32 9.47 8.20 -2.39
CA VAL A 32 9.50 7.38 -1.17
C VAL A 32 8.41 7.80 -0.18
N ARG A 33 8.24 9.12 0.06
CA ARG A 33 7.16 9.61 0.94
C ARG A 33 5.78 9.22 0.44
N TYR A 34 5.55 9.33 -0.87
CA TYR A 34 4.29 8.92 -1.49
C TYR A 34 4.02 7.42 -1.29
N ALA A 35 5.02 6.56 -1.54
CA ALA A 35 4.91 5.12 -1.35
C ALA A 35 4.61 4.74 0.11
N ILE A 36 5.30 5.37 1.07
CA ILE A 36 5.05 5.16 2.51
C ILE A 36 3.62 5.57 2.89
N ALA A 37 3.15 6.73 2.45
CA ALA A 37 1.79 7.19 2.73
C ALA A 37 0.71 6.24 2.17
N LEU A 38 0.94 5.73 0.96
CA LEU A 38 0.06 4.77 0.31
C LEU A 38 0.02 3.43 1.08
N LEU A 39 1.18 2.93 1.51
CA LEU A 39 1.28 1.73 2.34
C LEU A 39 0.54 1.89 3.68
N ILE A 40 0.80 2.97 4.41
CA ILE A 40 0.16 3.25 5.71
C ILE A 40 -1.36 3.28 5.55
N THR A 41 -1.86 4.01 4.55
CA THR A 41 -3.29 4.14 4.30
C THR A 41 -3.93 2.79 3.97
N ARG A 42 -3.26 1.95 3.17
CA ARG A 42 -3.73 0.60 2.84
C ARG A 42 -3.77 -0.29 4.08
N VAL A 43 -2.71 -0.30 4.88
CA VAL A 43 -2.62 -1.11 6.11
C VAL A 43 -3.69 -0.69 7.11
N GLN A 44 -3.88 0.61 7.35
CA GLN A 44 -4.91 1.12 8.26
C GLN A 44 -6.33 0.75 7.79
N ARG A 45 -6.59 0.79 6.49
CA ARG A 45 -7.89 0.37 5.93
C ARG A 45 -8.17 -1.11 6.20
N VAL A 46 -7.16 -1.97 6.02
CA VAL A 46 -7.27 -3.41 6.29
C VAL A 46 -7.48 -3.65 7.78
N ALA A 47 -6.71 -2.99 8.65
CA ALA A 47 -6.86 -3.10 10.10
C ALA A 47 -8.28 -2.70 10.55
N LYS A 48 -8.81 -1.57 10.07
CA LYS A 48 -10.18 -1.14 10.37
C LYS A 48 -11.25 -2.13 9.90
N LYS A 49 -11.09 -2.74 8.73
CA LYS A 49 -12.01 -3.79 8.25
C LYS A 49 -11.94 -5.07 9.10
N ALA A 50 -10.76 -5.44 9.59
CA ALA A 50 -10.57 -6.61 10.44
C ALA A 50 -11.16 -6.43 11.85
N GLU A 51 -11.20 -5.18 12.32
CA GLU A 51 -11.81 -4.76 13.58
C GLU A 51 -13.31 -4.46 13.47
N ASP A 52 -13.88 -4.41 12.26
CA ASP A 52 -15.30 -4.13 12.05
C ASP A 52 -16.17 -5.32 12.52
N PRO A 53 -16.97 -5.14 13.60
CA PRO A 53 -17.78 -6.21 14.17
C PRO A 53 -18.90 -6.67 13.22
N TRP A 54 -19.40 -5.78 12.36
CA TRP A 54 -20.45 -6.08 11.39
C TRP A 54 -19.91 -6.85 10.20
N LEU A 55 -18.70 -6.56 9.73
CA LEU A 55 -18.01 -7.39 8.74
C LEU A 55 -17.72 -8.80 9.27
N ARG A 56 -17.26 -8.91 10.54
CA ARG A 56 -17.11 -10.21 11.21
C ARG A 56 -18.44 -10.96 11.33
N ALA A 57 -19.49 -10.29 11.79
CA ALA A 57 -20.82 -10.89 11.92
C ALA A 57 -21.42 -11.28 10.56
N PHE A 58 -21.22 -10.47 9.53
CA PHE A 58 -21.69 -10.73 8.17
C PHE A 58 -20.99 -11.95 7.55
N LEU A 59 -19.68 -12.10 7.75
CA LEU A 59 -18.91 -13.28 7.33
C LEU A 59 -19.37 -14.57 8.05
N LEU A 60 -19.76 -14.48 9.31
CA LEU A 60 -20.34 -15.60 10.07
C LEU A 60 -21.72 -16.03 9.53
N ILE A 61 -22.50 -15.09 8.99
CA ILE A 61 -23.85 -15.33 8.46
C ILE A 61 -23.83 -15.82 7.02
N ARG A 62 -22.92 -15.32 6.18
CA ARG A 62 -22.90 -15.55 4.72
C ARG A 62 -21.82 -16.50 4.21
N GLY A 63 -20.85 -16.88 5.04
CA GLY A 63 -19.70 -17.72 4.63
C GLY A 63 -18.70 -16.98 3.72
N PRO A 64 -17.46 -17.50 3.56
CA PRO A 64 -16.38 -16.85 2.80
C PRO A 64 -16.46 -17.03 1.28
N GLU A 65 -17.48 -17.72 0.75
CA GLU A 65 -17.56 -18.17 -0.65
C GLU A 65 -17.56 -16.99 -1.66
N TRP A 66 -18.11 -15.84 -1.29
CA TRP A 66 -18.14 -14.63 -2.13
C TRP A 66 -16.78 -13.93 -2.29
N LEU A 67 -15.80 -14.20 -1.41
CA LEU A 67 -14.43 -13.66 -1.53
C LEU A 67 -13.63 -14.31 -2.66
N LEU A 68 -14.09 -15.46 -3.18
CA LEU A 68 -13.45 -16.19 -4.27
C LEU A 68 -14.04 -15.85 -5.66
N GLU A 69 -15.15 -15.10 -5.72
CA GLU A 69 -15.84 -14.81 -6.97
C GLU A 69 -15.46 -13.47 -7.63
N GLU A 70 -14.74 -12.56 -6.95
CA GLU A 70 -14.24 -11.31 -7.56
C GLU A 70 -12.96 -11.51 -8.41
N GLY A 71 -12.90 -12.61 -9.16
CA GLY A 71 -11.81 -12.96 -10.06
C GLY A 71 -12.25 -13.48 -11.42
N SER A 72 -13.50 -13.29 -11.82
CA SER A 72 -13.97 -13.59 -13.18
C SER A 72 -15.14 -12.69 -13.57
N ARG A 73 -14.83 -11.43 -13.91
CA ARG A 73 -15.46 -10.63 -14.96
C ARG A 73 -14.70 -9.34 -15.20
#